data_AF-A0A1W1EIG8-F1
#
_entry.id   AF-A0A1W1EIG8-F1
#
_cell.length_a   1.000
_cell.length_b   1.000
_cell.length_c   1.000
_cell.angle_alpha   90.00
_cell.angle_beta   90.00
_cell.angle_gamma   90.00
#
_symmetry.space_group_name_H-M   'P 1'
#
loop_
_entity.id
_entity.type
_entity.pdbx_description
1 polymer ?
#
loop_
_entity_poly.entity_id
_entity_poly.type
_entity_poly.pdbx_seq_one_letter_code
_entity_poly.pdbx_strand_id
1 'polypeptide(L)' 'MDIKFIESKINEIIVELEKEVMEIVSDETIDKQNTNLRLKPLASTKKILTNALESINMVDELSDK' A
#
# COMPACT_ATOMS: atom_id res chain seq x y z
N MET A 1 21.49 -4.73 1.90
CA MET A 1 20.35 -3.99 2.49
C MET A 1 19.46 -5.03 3.17
N ASP A 2 18.86 -4.78 4.33
CA ASP A 2 17.94 -5.77 4.93
C ASP A 2 16.57 -5.66 4.25
N ILE A 3 16.45 -6.27 3.08
CA ILE A 3 15.26 -6.19 2.23
C ILE A 3 14.07 -6.88 2.89
N LYS A 4 14.31 -7.97 3.63
CA LYS A 4 13.25 -8.66 4.40
C LYS A 4 12.67 -7.74 5.47
N PHE A 5 13.50 -6.95 6.15
CA PHE A 5 13.02 -5.95 7.09
C PHE A 5 12.20 -4.85 6.41
N ILE A 6 12.66 -4.34 5.27
CA ILE A 6 11.95 -3.30 4.50
C ILE A 6 10.59 -3.83 3.99
N GLU A 7 10.57 -5.04 3.44
CA GLU A 7 9.35 -5.72 3.01
C GLU A 7 8.36 -5.92 4.16
N SER A 8 8.84 -6.36 5.32
CA SER A 8 8.00 -6.47 6.52
C SER A 8 7.36 -5.14 6.90
N LYS A 9 8.12 -4.03 6.85
CA LYS A 9 7.59 -2.70 7.18
C LYS A 9 6.63 -2.15 6.14
N ILE A 10 6.90 -2.36 4.85
CA ILE A 10 5.97 -1.97 3.79
C ILE A 10 4.67 -2.77 3.91
N ASN A 11 4.74 -4.07 4.20
CA ASN A 11 3.56 -4.90 4.39
C ASN A 11 2.75 -4.49 5.64
N GLU A 12 3.40 -4.13 6.75
CA GLU A 12 2.72 -3.53 7.91
C GLU A 12 1.92 -2.28 7.50
N ILE A 13 2.52 -1.38 6.71
CA ILE A 13 1.85 -0.17 6.23
C ILE A 13 0.67 -0.49 5.30
N ILE A 14 0.81 -1.48 4.41
CA ILE A 14 -0.27 -1.91 3.52
C ILE A 14 -1.46 -2.45 4.31
N VAL A 15 -1.21 -3.25 5.35
CA VAL A 15 -2.26 -3.79 6.22
C VAL A 15 -3.03 -2.68 6.93
N GLU A 16 -2.34 -1.64 7.43
CA GLU A 16 -3.00 -0.49 8.04
C GLU A 16 -3.83 0.32 7.01
N LEU A 17 -3.32 0.50 5.78
CA LEU A 17 -4.08 1.12 4.70
C LEU A 17 -5.35 0.32 4.34
N GLU A 18 -5.28 -1.01 4.38
CA GLU A 18 -6.45 -1.88 4.12
C GLU A 18 -7.50 -1.79 5.22
N LYS A 19 -7.08 -1.60 6.48
CA LYS A 19 -8.03 -1.31 7.58
C LYS A 19 -8.74 0.02 7.35
N GLU A 20 -8.01 1.07 6.99
CA GLU A 20 -8.60 2.39 6.72
C GLU A 20 -9.59 2.34 5.54
N VAL A 21 -9.27 1.58 4.49
CA VAL A 21 -10.20 1.32 3.38
C VAL A 21 -11.46 0.61 3.88
N MET A 22 -11.32 -0.42 4.71
CA MET A 22 -12.46 -1.16 5.26
C MET A 22 -13.36 -0.26 6.12
N GLU A 23 -12.79 0.63 6.93
CA GLU A 23 -13.54 1.61 7.71
C GLU A 23 -14.35 2.55 6.81
N ILE A 24 -13.75 3.07 5.74
CA ILE A 24 -14.42 3.98 4.81
C ILE A 24 -15.54 3.29 4.04
N VAL A 25 -15.32 2.05 3.57
CA VAL A 25 -16.32 1.30 2.79
C VAL A 25 -17.47 0.81 3.67
N SER A 26 -17.21 0.58 4.97
CA SER A 26 -18.22 0.14 5.93
C SER A 26 -19.04 1.30 6.52
N ASP A 27 -18.67 2.54 6.25
CA ASP A 27 -19.40 3.71 6.73
C ASP A 27 -20.65 3.96 5.87
N GLU A 28 -21.80 3.53 6.40
CA GLU A 28 -23.11 3.68 5.76
C GLU A 28 -23.58 5.15 5.67
N THR A 29 -22.91 6.09 6.36
CA THR A 29 -23.28 7.51 6.36
C THR A 29 -22.68 8.29 5.19
N ILE A 30 -21.72 7.69 4.47
CA ILE A 30 -21.00 8.32 3.37
C ILE A 30 -21.58 7.85 2.03
N ASP A 31 -21.84 8.79 1.13
CA ASP A 31 -22.29 8.44 -0.23
C ASP A 31 -21.15 7.85 -1.09
N LYS A 32 -21.52 7.25 -2.22
CA LYS A 32 -20.55 6.64 -3.14
C LYS A 32 -19.50 7.64 -3.66
N GLN A 33 -19.89 8.90 -3.85
CA GLN A 33 -18.99 9.93 -4.37
C GLN A 33 -17.89 10.26 -3.35
N ASN A 34 -18.26 10.49 -2.08
CA ASN A 34 -17.30 10.79 -1.02
C ASN A 34 -16.46 9.57 -0.66
N THR A 35 -17.03 8.37 -0.69
CA THR A 35 -16.30 7.10 -0.54
C THR A 35 -15.18 7.02 -1.59
N ASN A 36 -15.51 7.21 -2.87
CA ASN A 36 -14.52 7.19 -3.95
C ASN A 36 -13.44 8.27 -3.79
N LEU A 37 -13.82 9.46 -3.31
CA LEU A 37 -12.87 10.56 -3.10
C LEU A 37 -11.83 10.21 -2.04
N ARG A 38 -12.27 9.55 -0.94
CA ARG A 38 -11.42 9.10 0.17
C ARG A 38 -10.57 7.88 -0.19
N LEU A 39 -11.08 6.98 -1.02
CA LEU A 39 -10.34 5.79 -1.46
C LEU A 39 -9.20 6.09 -2.46
N LYS A 40 -9.34 7.13 -3.29
CA LYS A 40 -8.32 7.52 -4.28
C LYS A 40 -6.90 7.67 -3.72
N PRO A 41 -6.65 8.47 -2.66
CA PRO A 41 -5.32 8.59 -2.08
C PRO A 41 -4.82 7.25 -1.54
N LEU A 42 -5.65 6.44 -0.88
CA LEU A 42 -5.25 5.14 -0.34
C LEU A 42 -4.81 4.16 -1.44
N ALA A 43 -5.57 4.10 -2.54
CA ALA A 43 -5.22 3.30 -3.71
C ALA A 43 -3.89 3.77 -4.34
N SER A 44 -3.69 5.09 -4.45
CA SER A 44 -2.44 5.67 -4.94
C SER A 44 -1.25 5.32 -4.03
N THR A 45 -1.42 5.44 -2.71
CA THR A 45 -0.39 5.13 -1.72
C THR A 45 0.00 3.66 -1.76
N LYS A 46 -0.98 2.74 -1.79
CA LYS A 46 -0.70 1.29 -1.92
C LYS A 46 0.13 1.00 -3.18
N LYS A 47 -0.24 1.60 -4.32
CA LYS A 47 0.48 1.43 -5.59
C LYS A 47 1.92 1.96 -5.53
N ILE A 48 2.16 3.10 -4.88
CA ILE A 48 3.50 3.65 -4.70
C ILE A 48 4.36 2.68 -3.88
N LEU A 49 3.81 2.15 -2.79
CA LEU A 49 4.50 1.21 -1.91
C LEU A 49 4.83 -0.11 -2.61
N THR A 50 3.89 -0.69 -3.36
CA THR A 50 4.14 -1.93 -4.12
C THR A 50 5.19 -1.71 -5.20
N ASN A 51 5.12 -0.61 -5.94
CA ASN A 51 6.11 -0.30 -6.98
C ASN A 51 7.52 -0.09 -6.38
N ALA A 52 7.60 0.54 -5.20
CA ALA A 52 8.86 0.72 -4.50
C ALA A 52 9.46 -0.62 -4.07
N LEU A 53 8.64 -1.53 -3.55
CA LEU A 53 9.06 -2.88 -3.15
C LEU A 53 9.52 -3.70 -4.36
N GLU A 54 8.78 -3.66 -5.47
CA GLU A 54 9.20 -4.28 -6.74
C GLU A 54 10.54 -3.73 -7.24
N SER A 55 10.73 -2.41 -7.17
CA SER A 55 11.99 -1.76 -7.58
C SER A 55 13.17 -2.18 -6.70
N ILE A 56 12.96 -2.33 -5.39
CA ILE A 56 13.99 -2.81 -4.46
C ILE A 56 14.36 -4.27 -4.77
N ASN A 57 13.37 -5.13 -4.97
CA ASN A 57 13.59 -6.54 -5.31
C ASN A 57 14.32 -6.68 -6.64
N MET A 58 13.97 -5.89 -7.65
CA MET A 58 14.64 -5.90 -8.95
C MET A 58 16.13 -5.52 -8.85
N VAL A 59 16.45 -4.52 -8.01
CA VAL A 59 17.84 -4.10 -7.79
C VAL A 59 18.63 -5.20 -7.07
N ASP A 60 18.02 -5.89 -6.12
CA ASP A 60 18.63 -7.00 -5.39
C ASP A 60 18.96 -8.18 -6.31
N GLU A 61 17.99 -8.59 -7.14
CA GLU A 61 18.17 -9.64 -8.14
C GLU A 61 19.29 -9.33 -9.16
N LEU A 62 19.47 -8.05 -9.50
CA LEU A 62 20.56 -7.59 -10.36
C LEU A 62 21.90 -7.50 -9.64
N SER A 63 21.91 -7.29 -8.32
CA SER A 63 23.14 -7.24 -7.51
C SER A 63 23.71 -8.63 -7.21
N ASP A 64 22.86 -9.66 -7.23
CA ASP A 64 23.25 -11.07 -7.06
C ASP A 64 23.76 -11.73 -8.37
N LYS A 65 23.82 -10.97 -9.48
CA LYS A 65 24.37 -11.39 -10.79
C LYS A 65 25.73 -10.77 -11.07
#